data_AF-A0A935R5C4-F1
#
_entry.id   AF-A0A935R5C4-F1
#
_cell.length_a   1.000
_cell.length_b   1.000
_cell.length_c   1.000
_cell.angle_alpha   90.00
_cell.angle_beta   90.00
_cell.angle_gamma   90.00
#
_symmetry.space_group_name_H-M   'P 1'
#
loop_
_entity.id
_entity.type
_entity.pdbx_description
1 polymer ?
#
loop_
_entity_poly.entity_id
_entity_poly.type
_entity_poly.pdbx_seq_one_letter_code
_entity_poly.pdbx_strand_id
1 'polypeptide(L)'
;MKRRAPPLLLMLLATVLAVTPYLLPWALIQWSSVPTTPYVYIPPIQRPVVMIQLPPEQLAEEEPELEPEPAPEPEEVEAEPVEEPAPTYPQADVLAAKEGVVSLDVVAELDGPKSLRVGRPRPVKRPPTPPGEKKPRPPRKKPECLPEAPEIGEVSPTAHRVEEQLVDYYANHLLDVEQLAASWWKLDEEGERVGVGIGRMKCGSLLRQGGFKNGDVIVGVNGMPIQSWSDGVNAFLKLRTKRLLWVDVVRRGGAVRLDFLLVDPGLAKIPSAIADPLLNPTVLVDQELARAELPWLKRTFGKGKDRREQRKAERALWESLSEAWLEESGANEDEEEALEAPEAPPAVDPKKPPPQRTDAAQREAAKAAEEAEKDKKRGEGRRPPPLTRPPPRPRPLMPPLPIERRLVLAPPPAEVYRLLTQAQDLWWCQKATPAAKVGDVATLRFTDGSAIRLEALVMDPAERVAWRVVEASLSGWTNSTIAFLLRPHMTQTSLTLVHERLGLGGTSPDRLRAEQLWTLRLQSLTALVRFGAGQPG
;
A
#
# COMPACT_ATOMS: atom_id res chain seq x y z
N MET A 1 -26.78 -30.29 -61.43
CA MET A 1 -26.31 -28.89 -61.30
C MET A 1 -24.93 -28.88 -60.64
N LYS A 2 -23.85 -28.66 -61.40
CA LYS A 2 -22.48 -28.54 -60.86
C LYS A 2 -22.27 -27.09 -60.39
N ARG A 3 -22.29 -26.84 -59.08
CA ARG A 3 -22.00 -25.52 -58.51
C ARG A 3 -20.51 -25.24 -58.66
N ARG A 4 -20.14 -24.33 -59.56
CA ARG A 4 -18.78 -23.79 -59.65
C ARG A 4 -18.54 -22.88 -58.44
N ALA A 5 -17.43 -23.10 -57.74
CA ALA A 5 -17.02 -22.22 -56.65
C ALA A 5 -16.82 -20.78 -57.17
N PRO A 6 -17.19 -19.75 -56.38
CA PRO A 6 -17.05 -18.37 -56.79
C PRO A 6 -15.57 -18.00 -56.97
N PRO A 7 -15.20 -17.26 -58.03
CA PRO A 7 -13.81 -16.94 -58.39
C PRO A 7 -13.04 -16.19 -57.30
N LEU A 8 -13.75 -15.57 -56.36
CA LEU A 8 -13.19 -14.85 -55.21
C LEU A 8 -12.44 -15.76 -54.22
N LEU A 9 -12.90 -17.00 -54.02
CA LEU A 9 -12.24 -17.93 -53.09
C LEU A 9 -10.88 -18.40 -53.64
N LEU A 10 -10.81 -18.62 -54.96
CA LEU A 10 -9.56 -18.99 -55.64
C LEU A 10 -8.56 -17.84 -55.64
N MET A 11 -9.02 -16.59 -55.82
CA MET A 11 -8.15 -15.40 -55.71
C MET A 11 -7.57 -15.25 -54.31
N LEU A 12 -8.38 -15.39 -53.25
CA LEU A 12 -7.89 -15.32 -51.87
C LEU A 12 -6.86 -16.41 -51.56
N LEU A 13 -7.12 -17.65 -52.00
CA LEU A 13 -6.20 -18.77 -51.77
C LEU A 13 -4.87 -18.58 -52.51
N ALA A 14 -4.91 -18.06 -53.75
CA ALA A 14 -3.71 -17.73 -54.51
C ALA A 14 -2.89 -16.60 -53.84
N THR A 15 -3.57 -15.60 -53.27
CA THR A 15 -2.90 -14.48 -52.58
C THR A 15 -2.20 -14.96 -51.31
N VAL A 16 -2.86 -15.81 -50.52
CA VAL A 16 -2.26 -16.41 -49.31
C VAL A 16 -1.03 -17.26 -49.67
N LEU A 17 -1.15 -18.12 -50.69
CA LEU A 17 -0.03 -18.96 -51.14
C LEU A 17 1.15 -18.15 -51.69
N ALA A 18 0.91 -17.01 -52.34
CA ALA A 18 1.97 -16.15 -52.87
C ALA A 18 2.76 -15.40 -51.77
N VAL A 19 2.11 -15.05 -50.66
CA VAL A 19 2.73 -14.26 -49.57
C VAL A 19 3.41 -15.17 -48.53
N THR A 20 2.92 -16.39 -48.34
CA THR A 20 3.43 -17.35 -47.36
C THR A 20 4.96 -17.59 -47.40
N PRO A 21 5.63 -17.77 -48.56
CA PRO A 21 7.07 -18.02 -48.59
C PRO A 21 7.92 -16.78 -48.21
N TYR A 22 7.35 -15.58 -48.21
CA TYR A 22 8.06 -14.36 -47.82
C TYR A 22 7.98 -14.07 -46.31
N LEU A 23 6.96 -14.60 -45.62
CA LEU A 23 6.78 -14.40 -44.17
C LEU A 23 7.50 -15.46 -43.32
N LEU A 24 7.63 -16.69 -43.83
CA LEU A 24 8.29 -17.80 -43.13
C LEU A 24 9.77 -17.56 -42.76
N PRO A 25 10.61 -16.95 -43.62
CA PRO A 25 12.02 -16.68 -43.27
C PRO A 25 12.16 -15.66 -42.15
N TRP A 26 11.27 -14.67 -42.07
CA TRP A 26 11.32 -13.61 -41.06
C TRP A 26 10.91 -14.13 -39.67
N ALA A 27 9.90 -15.02 -39.63
CA ALA A 27 9.46 -15.67 -38.40
C ALA A 27 10.49 -16.64 -37.80
N LEU A 28 11.28 -17.33 -38.65
CA LEU A 28 12.33 -18.23 -38.18
C LEU A 28 13.57 -17.51 -37.64
N ILE A 29 13.87 -16.30 -38.12
CA ILE A 29 15.00 -15.49 -37.61
C ILE A 29 14.74 -14.98 -36.18
N GLN A 30 13.49 -14.67 -35.82
CA GLN A 30 13.16 -14.24 -34.45
C GLN A 30 13.15 -15.37 -33.40
N TRP A 31 13.18 -16.64 -33.82
CA TRP A 31 13.14 -17.78 -32.90
C TRP A 31 14.50 -18.38 -32.53
N SER A 32 15.59 -17.97 -33.21
CA SER A 32 16.94 -18.52 -32.96
C SER A 32 17.79 -17.70 -31.99
N SER A 33 17.30 -16.56 -31.49
CA SER A 33 18.02 -15.76 -30.49
C SER A 33 17.75 -16.30 -29.09
N VAL A 34 18.42 -17.39 -28.70
CA VAL A 34 18.47 -17.82 -27.30
C VAL A 34 19.25 -16.73 -26.54
N PRO A 35 18.63 -15.98 -25.61
CA PRO A 35 19.39 -15.05 -24.79
C PRO A 35 20.26 -15.87 -23.84
N THR A 36 21.57 -15.88 -24.08
CA THR A 36 22.57 -16.23 -23.06
C THR A 36 22.36 -15.28 -21.89
N THR A 37 21.64 -15.74 -20.87
CA THR A 37 21.48 -15.00 -19.63
C THR A 37 22.84 -15.01 -18.91
N PRO A 38 23.39 -13.84 -18.53
CA PRO A 38 24.59 -13.83 -17.71
C PRO A 38 24.23 -14.47 -16.36
N TYR A 39 24.98 -15.51 -16.00
CA TYR A 39 24.90 -16.17 -14.71
C TYR A 39 25.31 -15.16 -13.64
N VAL A 40 24.34 -14.54 -12.96
CA VAL A 40 24.61 -13.62 -11.84
C VAL A 40 24.90 -14.48 -10.62
N TYR A 41 26.19 -14.65 -10.33
CA TYR A 41 26.66 -15.22 -9.07
C TYR A 41 26.29 -14.26 -7.93
N ILE A 42 25.38 -14.70 -7.06
CA ILE A 42 25.07 -14.01 -5.80
C ILE A 42 26.02 -14.61 -4.76
N PRO A 43 27.01 -13.87 -4.23
CA PRO A 43 27.91 -14.42 -3.22
C PRO A 43 27.12 -14.76 -1.95
N PRO A 44 27.50 -15.83 -1.23
CA PRO A 44 26.93 -16.12 0.08
C PRO A 44 27.21 -14.95 1.02
N ILE A 45 26.16 -14.51 1.74
CA ILE A 45 26.26 -13.50 2.79
C ILE A 45 27.18 -14.07 3.87
N GLN A 46 28.43 -13.63 3.90
CA GLN A 46 29.34 -13.92 5.00
C GLN A 46 28.82 -13.18 6.24
N ARG A 47 28.25 -13.93 7.20
CA ARG A 47 27.96 -13.39 8.52
C ARG A 47 29.30 -13.10 9.20
N PRO A 48 29.51 -11.92 9.81
CA PRO A 48 30.61 -11.76 10.75
C PRO A 48 30.34 -12.70 11.93
N VAL A 49 31.12 -13.76 12.04
CA VAL A 49 31.17 -14.57 13.26
C VAL A 49 31.86 -13.71 14.31
N VAL A 50 31.06 -13.02 15.12
CA VAL A 50 31.56 -12.39 16.35
C VAL A 50 31.81 -13.53 17.32
N MET A 51 33.06 -14.00 17.35
CA MET A 51 33.57 -14.87 18.42
C MET A 51 33.55 -14.04 19.71
N ILE A 52 32.50 -14.20 20.51
CA ILE A 52 32.51 -13.72 21.90
C ILE A 52 33.45 -14.67 22.65
N GLN A 53 34.69 -14.25 22.85
CA GLN A 53 35.59 -14.89 23.81
C GLN A 53 35.00 -14.66 25.20
N LEU A 54 34.33 -15.68 25.72
CA LEU A 54 33.95 -15.76 27.13
C LEU A 54 35.25 -15.89 27.96
N PRO A 55 35.45 -15.04 28.99
CA PRO A 55 36.61 -15.12 29.87
C PRO A 55 36.63 -16.47 30.61
N PRO A 56 37.81 -17.11 30.77
CA PRO A 56 37.94 -18.50 31.24
C PRO A 56 37.73 -18.70 32.76
N GLU A 57 37.00 -17.83 33.46
CA GLU A 57 37.02 -17.78 34.93
C GLU A 57 35.71 -18.18 35.65
N GLN A 58 34.75 -18.80 34.97
CA GLN A 58 33.49 -19.26 35.60
C GLN A 58 33.08 -20.71 35.31
N LEU A 59 34.01 -21.58 34.89
CA LEU A 59 33.79 -23.03 34.91
C LEU A 59 34.31 -23.63 36.23
N ALA A 60 33.59 -23.35 37.31
CA ALA A 60 33.70 -24.09 38.56
C ALA A 60 32.33 -24.07 39.25
N GLU A 61 31.33 -24.67 38.59
CA GLU A 61 30.10 -25.07 39.25
C GLU A 61 30.09 -26.60 39.30
N GLU A 62 29.91 -27.11 40.50
CA GLU A 62 29.90 -28.51 40.90
C GLU A 62 28.93 -29.32 40.04
N GLU A 63 29.41 -30.39 39.40
CA GLU A 63 28.56 -31.47 38.91
C GLU A 63 27.91 -32.15 40.13
N PRO A 64 26.58 -32.12 40.29
CA PRO A 64 25.94 -32.99 41.27
C PRO A 64 26.10 -34.45 40.81
N GLU A 65 26.68 -35.29 41.69
CA GLU A 65 26.69 -36.74 41.55
C GLU A 65 25.26 -37.25 41.31
N LEU A 66 24.95 -37.61 40.07
CA LEU A 66 23.75 -38.34 39.72
C LEU A 66 23.89 -39.78 40.25
N GLU A 67 23.12 -40.08 41.30
CA GLU A 67 22.88 -41.45 41.74
C GLU A 67 22.37 -42.29 40.55
N PRO A 68 22.89 -43.52 40.34
CA PRO A 68 22.49 -44.34 39.21
C PRO A 68 21.03 -44.77 39.33
N GLU A 69 20.22 -44.39 38.34
CA GLU A 69 18.85 -44.89 38.20
C GLU A 69 18.83 -46.43 38.11
N PRO A 70 17.92 -47.10 38.82
CA PRO A 70 17.79 -48.55 38.77
C PRO A 70 17.33 -49.01 37.38
N ALA A 71 17.95 -50.09 36.92
CA ALA A 71 17.67 -50.73 35.63
C ALA A 71 16.17 -51.05 35.48
N PRO A 72 15.55 -50.76 34.32
CA PRO A 72 14.15 -51.07 34.10
C PRO A 72 13.92 -52.59 34.10
N GLU A 73 13.01 -53.04 34.97
CA GLU A 73 12.44 -54.38 34.94
C GLU A 73 11.73 -54.61 33.59
N PRO A 74 11.80 -55.81 33.00
CA PRO A 74 11.14 -56.10 31.73
C PRO A 74 9.63 -56.09 31.92
N GLU A 75 8.95 -55.10 31.34
CA GLU A 75 7.49 -55.09 31.21
C GLU A 75 7.03 -56.27 30.35
N GLU A 76 6.16 -57.06 30.98
CA GLU A 76 5.44 -58.19 30.43
C GLU A 76 4.49 -57.70 29.33
N VAL A 77 4.71 -58.14 28.09
CA VAL A 77 3.91 -57.77 26.92
C VAL A 77 2.52 -58.38 27.06
N GLU A 78 1.58 -57.62 27.63
CA GLU A 78 0.16 -57.93 27.65
C GLU A 78 -0.41 -57.76 26.23
N ALA A 79 -0.97 -58.84 25.68
CA ALA A 79 -1.45 -58.91 24.30
C ALA A 79 -2.64 -57.97 24.08
N GLU A 80 -2.52 -57.06 23.10
CA GLU A 80 -3.63 -56.21 22.66
C GLU A 80 -4.78 -57.04 22.05
N PRO A 81 -6.04 -56.69 22.37
CA PRO A 81 -7.22 -57.38 21.84
C PRO A 81 -7.51 -56.98 20.39
N VAL A 82 -7.86 -58.00 19.60
CA VAL A 82 -8.32 -57.95 18.21
C VAL A 82 -9.44 -56.90 18.03
N GLU A 83 -9.20 -55.90 17.18
CA GLU A 83 -10.21 -54.92 16.75
C GLU A 83 -11.38 -55.61 16.02
N GLU A 84 -12.59 -55.39 16.51
CA GLU A 84 -13.84 -55.71 15.82
C GLU A 84 -14.05 -54.81 14.59
N PRO A 85 -14.61 -55.32 13.48
CA PRO A 85 -14.86 -54.52 12.29
C PRO A 85 -16.01 -53.52 12.48
N ALA A 86 -15.78 -52.28 12.06
CA ALA A 86 -16.72 -51.17 12.11
C ALA A 86 -18.06 -51.44 11.38
N PRO A 87 -19.18 -50.88 11.88
CA PRO A 87 -20.50 -51.08 11.27
C PRO A 87 -20.62 -50.38 9.91
N THR A 88 -21.13 -51.16 8.95
CA THR A 88 -21.51 -50.72 7.60
C THR A 88 -22.72 -49.79 7.69
N TYR A 89 -22.57 -48.53 7.28
CA TYR A 89 -23.69 -47.62 7.08
C TYR A 89 -24.38 -47.91 5.73
N PRO A 90 -25.73 -47.97 5.66
CA PRO A 90 -26.43 -48.17 4.41
C PRO A 90 -26.31 -46.92 3.51
N GLN A 91 -25.94 -47.17 2.25
CA GLN A 91 -25.98 -46.18 1.18
C GLN A 91 -27.41 -45.67 1.01
N ALA A 92 -27.60 -44.36 1.16
CA ALA A 92 -28.85 -43.71 0.80
C ALA A 92 -28.90 -43.52 -0.72
N ASP A 93 -29.99 -44.01 -1.29
CA ASP A 93 -30.34 -43.95 -2.69
C ASP A 93 -30.29 -42.54 -3.28
N VAL A 94 -29.57 -42.44 -4.40
CA VAL A 94 -29.57 -41.30 -5.32
C VAL A 94 -30.90 -41.31 -6.06
N LEU A 95 -31.88 -40.55 -5.55
CA LEU A 95 -33.08 -40.23 -6.32
C LEU A 95 -32.86 -38.97 -7.16
N ALA A 96 -33.01 -39.19 -8.47
CA ALA A 96 -32.97 -38.23 -9.55
C ALA A 96 -33.88 -37.02 -9.30
N ALA A 97 -33.28 -35.82 -9.28
CA ALA A 97 -34.00 -34.57 -9.43
C ALA A 97 -33.82 -34.05 -10.86
N LYS A 98 -34.97 -33.91 -11.52
CA LYS A 98 -35.17 -33.52 -12.92
C LYS A 98 -34.56 -32.16 -13.24
N GLU A 99 -33.99 -32.09 -14.45
CA GLU A 99 -33.64 -30.86 -15.15
C GLU A 99 -34.88 -29.98 -15.32
N GLY A 100 -34.84 -28.80 -14.68
CA GLY A 100 -35.80 -27.73 -14.88
C GLY A 100 -35.11 -26.56 -15.57
N VAL A 101 -35.28 -26.49 -16.90
CA VAL A 101 -34.93 -25.35 -17.74
C VAL A 101 -35.68 -24.12 -17.23
N VAL A 102 -34.96 -23.12 -16.72
CA VAL A 102 -35.52 -21.79 -16.47
C VAL A 102 -35.02 -20.88 -17.59
N SER A 103 -35.90 -20.69 -18.58
CA SER A 103 -35.78 -19.64 -19.59
C SER A 103 -35.78 -18.27 -18.90
N LEU A 104 -34.70 -17.51 -19.10
CA LEU A 104 -34.64 -16.09 -18.77
C LEU A 104 -35.33 -15.32 -19.88
N ASP A 105 -36.64 -15.10 -19.72
CA ASP A 105 -37.39 -14.18 -20.57
C ASP A 105 -37.02 -12.74 -20.23
N VAL A 106 -36.59 -12.06 -21.29
CA VAL A 106 -36.40 -10.62 -21.42
C VAL A 106 -37.72 -9.91 -21.13
N VAL A 107 -37.82 -9.25 -19.98
CA VAL A 107 -38.94 -8.33 -19.71
C VAL A 107 -38.58 -6.95 -20.23
N ALA A 108 -39.24 -6.61 -21.32
CA ALA A 108 -39.30 -5.29 -21.89
C ALA A 108 -39.86 -4.27 -20.88
N GLU A 109 -39.20 -3.12 -20.85
CA GLU A 109 -39.55 -1.91 -20.13
C GLU A 109 -40.90 -1.37 -20.66
N LEU A 110 -41.97 -1.62 -19.91
CA LEU A 110 -43.29 -1.06 -20.15
C LEU A 110 -43.52 0.13 -19.20
N ASP A 111 -43.61 1.31 -19.81
CA ASP A 111 -44.17 2.54 -19.25
C ASP A 111 -45.57 2.28 -18.66
N GLY A 112 -45.64 2.19 -17.33
CA GLY A 112 -46.89 2.12 -16.57
C GLY A 112 -47.35 3.51 -16.12
N PRO A 113 -48.65 3.84 -16.22
CA PRO A 113 -49.17 5.18 -15.95
C PRO A 113 -49.03 5.56 -14.46
N LYS A 114 -48.54 6.79 -14.25
CA LYS A 114 -48.46 7.49 -12.97
C LYS A 114 -49.77 7.34 -12.19
N SER A 115 -49.80 6.42 -11.22
CA SER A 115 -50.90 6.33 -10.27
C SER A 115 -50.94 7.63 -9.46
N LEU A 116 -51.99 8.41 -9.65
CA LEU A 116 -52.34 9.56 -8.83
C LEU A 116 -52.47 9.10 -7.38
N ARG A 117 -51.45 9.37 -6.56
CA ARG A 117 -51.56 9.25 -5.10
C ARG A 117 -52.62 10.23 -4.63
N VAL A 118 -53.82 9.71 -4.38
CA VAL A 118 -54.90 10.39 -3.66
C VAL A 118 -54.29 10.94 -2.37
N GLY A 119 -54.27 12.26 -2.25
CA GLY A 119 -53.69 12.96 -1.12
C GLY A 119 -54.32 12.49 0.17
N ARG A 120 -53.52 11.94 1.08
CA ARG A 120 -53.97 11.74 2.46
C ARG A 120 -54.45 13.09 3.00
N PRO A 121 -55.67 13.18 3.56
CA PRO A 121 -56.19 14.42 4.11
C PRO A 121 -55.20 14.95 5.14
N ARG A 122 -54.79 16.22 4.96
CA ARG A 122 -53.95 16.93 5.93
C ARG A 122 -54.61 16.78 7.30
N PRO A 123 -53.90 16.26 8.33
CA PRO A 123 -54.45 16.17 9.67
C PRO A 123 -54.88 17.57 10.10
N VAL A 124 -56.18 17.73 10.33
CA VAL A 124 -56.80 18.97 10.79
C VAL A 124 -56.01 19.45 12.01
N LYS A 125 -55.48 20.68 11.93
CA LYS A 125 -54.80 21.36 13.05
C LYS A 125 -55.74 21.32 14.25
N ARG A 126 -55.49 20.41 15.20
CA ARG A 126 -56.19 20.42 16.47
C ARG A 126 -55.90 21.76 17.15
N PRO A 127 -56.91 22.42 17.74
CA PRO A 127 -56.71 23.65 18.47
C PRO A 127 -55.63 23.45 19.55
N PRO A 128 -54.79 24.47 19.80
CA PRO A 128 -53.75 24.40 20.81
C PRO A 128 -54.40 24.02 22.14
N THR A 129 -54.03 22.85 22.66
CA THR A 129 -54.48 22.44 23.98
C THR A 129 -53.93 23.47 24.96
N PRO A 130 -54.74 24.01 25.89
CA PRO A 130 -54.26 24.95 26.89
C PRO A 130 -53.01 24.37 27.59
N PRO A 131 -52.04 25.21 27.99
CA PRO A 131 -50.80 24.79 28.62
C PRO A 131 -51.10 24.16 29.98
N GLY A 132 -51.56 22.90 29.95
CA GLY A 132 -51.74 22.07 31.11
C GLY A 132 -50.38 21.88 31.76
N GLU A 133 -50.34 22.19 33.04
CA GLU A 133 -49.22 22.03 33.96
C GLU A 133 -48.56 20.65 33.71
N LYS A 134 -47.45 20.67 32.95
CA LYS A 134 -46.76 19.45 32.56
C LYS A 134 -46.14 18.89 33.83
N LYS A 135 -46.80 17.87 34.42
CA LYS A 135 -46.23 17.09 35.51
C LYS A 135 -44.79 16.74 35.15
N PRO A 136 -43.81 17.02 36.03
CA PRO A 136 -42.41 16.73 35.75
C PRO A 136 -42.29 15.26 35.39
N ARG A 137 -41.78 14.96 34.19
CA ARG A 137 -41.53 13.57 33.79
C ARG A 137 -40.54 12.98 34.79
N PRO A 138 -40.81 11.79 35.35
CA PRO A 138 -39.89 11.16 36.27
C PRO A 138 -38.50 11.04 35.62
N PRO A 139 -37.41 11.29 36.36
CA PRO A 139 -36.06 11.17 35.82
C PRO A 139 -35.87 9.77 35.26
N ARG A 140 -35.54 9.66 33.97
CA ARG A 140 -35.19 8.37 33.37
C ARG A 140 -33.93 7.86 34.07
N LYS A 141 -34.00 6.67 34.67
CA LYS A 141 -32.81 5.98 35.19
C LYS A 141 -31.76 5.94 34.07
N LYS A 142 -30.57 6.46 34.35
CA LYS A 142 -29.47 6.39 33.39
C LYS A 142 -29.14 4.91 33.21
N PRO A 143 -29.04 4.40 31.98
CA PRO A 143 -28.59 3.04 31.77
C PRO A 143 -27.20 2.88 32.42
N GLU A 144 -27.04 1.77 33.14
CA GLU A 144 -25.75 1.36 33.66
C GLU A 144 -24.76 1.25 32.49
N CYS A 145 -23.54 1.77 32.67
CA CYS A 145 -22.59 1.76 31.57
C CYS A 145 -22.10 0.32 31.32
N LEU A 146 -21.83 0.00 30.05
CA LEU A 146 -21.20 -1.27 29.68
C LEU A 146 -19.86 -1.44 30.41
N PRO A 147 -19.43 -2.70 30.65
CA PRO A 147 -18.12 -2.98 31.25
C PRO A 147 -17.01 -2.35 30.40
N GLU A 148 -15.92 -1.98 31.08
CA GLU A 148 -14.72 -1.43 30.43
C GLU A 148 -14.12 -2.48 29.50
N ALA A 149 -13.64 -2.01 28.35
CA ALA A 149 -13.08 -2.87 27.31
C ALA A 149 -11.62 -3.12 27.69
N PRO A 150 -11.18 -4.38 27.85
CA PRO A 150 -9.84 -4.69 28.32
C PRO A 150 -8.72 -4.25 27.38
N GLU A 151 -9.05 -3.87 26.14
CA GLU A 151 -8.12 -3.43 25.10
C GLU A 151 -7.67 -1.97 25.27
N ILE A 152 -8.27 -1.21 26.19
CA ILE A 152 -7.90 0.17 26.51
C ILE A 152 -7.55 0.29 27.99
N GLY A 153 -6.29 0.57 28.29
CA GLY A 153 -5.81 0.86 29.65
C GLY A 153 -5.62 2.35 29.87
N GLU A 154 -6.26 2.93 30.89
CA GLU A 154 -5.99 4.32 31.30
C GLU A 154 -4.64 4.40 32.02
N VAL A 155 -3.73 5.26 31.53
CA VAL A 155 -2.47 5.58 32.22
C VAL A 155 -2.63 6.90 32.99
N SER A 156 -3.29 7.87 32.37
CA SER A 156 -3.68 9.14 32.97
C SER A 156 -4.97 9.66 32.31
N PRO A 157 -5.61 10.72 32.84
CA PRO A 157 -6.84 11.28 32.26
C PRO A 157 -6.72 11.77 30.81
N THR A 158 -5.49 11.93 30.32
CA THR A 158 -5.17 12.33 28.94
C THR A 158 -4.28 11.33 28.21
N ALA A 159 -3.83 10.25 28.86
CA ALA A 159 -2.92 9.28 28.26
C ALA A 159 -3.45 7.85 28.43
N HIS A 160 -3.54 7.12 27.31
CA HIS A 160 -4.14 5.80 27.27
C HIS A 160 -3.22 4.82 26.55
N ARG A 161 -3.22 3.55 26.98
CA ARG A 161 -2.67 2.43 26.23
C ARG A 161 -3.81 1.81 25.44
N VAL A 162 -3.57 1.57 24.15
CA VAL A 162 -4.57 1.00 23.26
C VAL A 162 -3.92 -0.14 22.50
N GLU A 163 -4.57 -1.29 22.43
CA GLU A 163 -4.04 -2.38 21.59
C GLU A 163 -4.04 -1.97 20.12
N GLU A 164 -2.92 -2.19 19.43
CA GLU A 164 -2.76 -1.84 18.01
C GLU A 164 -3.85 -2.49 17.15
N GLN A 165 -4.22 -3.74 17.45
CA GLN A 165 -5.27 -4.47 16.75
C GLN A 165 -6.65 -3.81 16.84
N LEU A 166 -6.95 -3.12 17.95
CA LEU A 166 -8.21 -2.40 18.11
C LEU A 166 -8.28 -1.23 17.13
N VAL A 167 -7.18 -0.48 17.01
CA VAL A 167 -7.10 0.66 16.10
C VAL A 167 -7.14 0.18 14.64
N ASP A 168 -6.41 -0.89 14.32
CA ASP A 168 -6.44 -1.52 13.00
C ASP A 168 -7.83 -2.05 12.65
N TYR A 169 -8.56 -2.65 13.61
CA TYR A 169 -9.93 -3.07 13.41
C TYR A 169 -10.79 -1.89 12.96
N TYR A 170 -10.84 -0.81 13.73
CA TYR A 170 -11.71 0.32 13.42
C TYR A 170 -11.30 1.09 12.17
N ALA A 171 -10.01 1.13 11.84
CA ALA A 171 -9.53 1.71 10.60
C ALA A 171 -10.06 0.98 9.36
N ASN A 172 -10.29 -0.33 9.47
CA ASN A 172 -10.84 -1.15 8.38
C ASN A 172 -12.37 -1.31 8.46
N HIS A 173 -13.01 -0.89 9.56
CA HIS A 173 -14.45 -1.04 9.81
C HIS A 173 -15.12 0.31 10.11
N LEU A 174 -15.13 1.22 9.11
CA LEU A 174 -15.65 2.58 9.27
C LEU A 174 -17.11 2.63 9.74
N LEU A 175 -17.96 1.70 9.32
CA LEU A 175 -19.35 1.61 9.76
C LEU A 175 -19.47 1.31 11.27
N ASP A 176 -18.52 0.59 11.85
CA ASP A 176 -18.50 0.31 13.29
C ASP A 176 -17.98 1.53 14.07
N VAL A 177 -17.08 2.33 13.49
CA VAL A 177 -16.64 3.61 14.05
C VAL A 177 -17.82 4.57 14.21
N GLU A 178 -18.67 4.68 13.19
CA GLU A 178 -19.87 5.53 13.23
C GLU A 178 -20.86 5.13 14.34
N GLN A 179 -20.80 3.88 14.81
CA GLN A 179 -21.64 3.41 15.92
C GLN A 179 -21.08 3.80 17.30
N LEU A 180 -19.79 4.13 17.40
CA LEU A 180 -19.15 4.53 18.66
C LEU A 180 -19.55 5.95 19.08
N ALA A 181 -19.70 6.85 18.11
CA ALA A 181 -20.11 8.23 18.31
C ALA A 181 -20.82 8.80 17.07
N ALA A 182 -21.78 9.70 17.31
CA ALA A 182 -22.24 10.59 16.27
C ALA A 182 -21.16 11.65 16.00
N SER A 183 -20.79 11.80 14.73
CA SER A 183 -19.86 12.84 14.27
C SER A 183 -20.59 13.93 13.50
N TRP A 184 -20.10 15.17 13.56
CA TRP A 184 -20.55 16.26 12.70
C TRP A 184 -19.41 17.26 12.45
N TRP A 185 -19.48 18.02 11.36
CA TRP A 185 -18.50 19.06 11.09
C TRP A 185 -18.66 20.21 12.08
N LYS A 186 -17.54 20.64 12.68
CA LYS A 186 -17.51 21.89 13.45
C LYS A 186 -16.97 23.01 12.56
N LEU A 187 -17.80 24.03 12.39
CA LEU A 187 -17.42 25.27 11.71
C LEU A 187 -16.91 26.31 12.73
N ASP A 188 -15.98 27.17 12.31
CA ASP A 188 -15.62 28.38 13.06
C ASP A 188 -16.66 29.49 12.87
N GLU A 189 -16.36 30.67 13.41
CA GLU A 189 -17.19 31.88 13.28
C GLU A 189 -17.27 32.35 11.82
N GLU A 190 -16.25 32.06 11.03
CA GLU A 190 -16.16 32.37 9.61
C GLU A 190 -16.88 31.36 8.70
N GLY A 191 -17.36 30.24 9.26
CA GLY A 191 -18.05 29.18 8.52
C GLY A 191 -17.11 28.16 7.86
N GLU A 192 -15.81 28.23 8.15
CA GLU A 192 -14.80 27.28 7.70
C GLU A 192 -14.73 26.04 8.59
N ARG A 193 -14.33 24.91 8.03
CA ARG A 193 -14.22 23.65 8.79
C ARG A 193 -12.98 23.65 9.67
N VAL A 194 -13.20 23.59 10.98
CA VAL A 194 -12.11 23.54 11.98
C VAL A 194 -11.77 22.10 12.34
N GLY A 195 -12.76 21.21 12.34
CA GLY A 195 -12.58 19.85 12.81
C GLY A 195 -13.84 19.00 12.81
N VAL A 196 -13.72 17.80 13.39
CA VAL A 196 -14.82 16.85 13.56
C VAL A 196 -15.30 16.89 15.00
N GLY A 197 -16.53 17.38 15.20
CA GLY A 197 -17.24 17.27 16.47
C GLY A 197 -17.71 15.84 16.70
N ILE A 198 -17.49 15.32 17.91
CA ILE A 198 -17.97 14.00 18.33
C ILE A 198 -18.94 14.12 19.51
N GLY A 199 -19.97 13.28 19.51
CA GLY A 199 -20.95 13.24 20.59
C GLY A 199 -21.90 12.07 20.50
N ARG A 200 -22.93 12.10 21.37
CA ARG A 200 -23.86 10.97 21.56
C ARG A 200 -23.14 9.63 21.79
N MET A 201 -21.95 9.67 22.39
CA MET A 201 -21.20 8.47 22.74
C MET A 201 -22.00 7.64 23.74
N LYS A 202 -22.09 6.34 23.46
CA LYS A 202 -22.71 5.38 24.37
C LYS A 202 -21.87 5.27 25.65
N CYS A 203 -22.55 4.98 26.74
CA CYS A 203 -21.92 4.62 28.01
C CYS A 203 -21.03 3.39 27.78
N GLY A 204 -19.76 3.44 28.21
CA GLY A 204 -18.79 2.36 27.99
C GLY A 204 -18.24 2.27 26.55
N SER A 205 -18.49 3.25 25.67
CA SER A 205 -17.85 3.23 24.35
C SER A 205 -16.33 3.36 24.45
N LEU A 206 -15.62 2.73 23.51
CA LEU A 206 -14.16 2.78 23.44
C LEU A 206 -13.61 4.21 23.36
N LEU A 207 -14.32 5.12 22.67
CA LEU A 207 -13.94 6.53 22.64
C LEU A 207 -14.01 7.18 24.03
N ARG A 208 -15.02 6.87 24.83
CA ARG A 208 -15.11 7.39 26.19
C ARG A 208 -14.00 6.83 27.08
N GLN A 209 -13.68 5.55 26.92
CA GLN A 209 -12.58 4.90 27.64
C GLN A 209 -11.22 5.47 27.23
N GLY A 210 -11.05 5.84 25.96
CA GLY A 210 -9.90 6.59 25.45
C GLY A 210 -9.90 8.09 25.79
N GLY A 211 -10.69 8.52 26.78
CA GLY A 211 -10.67 9.88 27.30
C GLY A 211 -11.47 10.92 26.52
N PHE A 212 -12.18 10.55 25.44
CA PHE A 212 -13.04 11.48 24.69
C PHE A 212 -14.34 11.79 25.46
N LYS A 213 -14.85 13.02 25.30
CA LYS A 213 -16.07 13.52 25.94
C LYS A 213 -17.06 14.06 24.92
N ASN A 214 -18.35 13.99 25.25
CA ASN A 214 -19.40 14.48 24.36
C ASN A 214 -19.22 16.00 24.13
N GLY A 215 -19.16 16.40 22.87
CA GLY A 215 -18.92 17.79 22.46
C GLY A 215 -17.45 18.14 22.22
N ASP A 216 -16.55 17.17 22.34
CA ASP A 216 -15.16 17.32 21.90
C ASP A 216 -15.10 17.55 20.38
N VAL A 217 -14.16 18.37 19.94
CA VAL A 217 -13.90 18.64 18.52
C VAL A 217 -12.47 18.22 18.20
N ILE A 218 -12.31 17.20 17.37
CA ILE A 218 -11.01 16.72 16.90
C ILE A 218 -10.52 17.66 15.81
N VAL A 219 -9.42 18.35 16.07
CA VAL A 219 -8.81 19.33 15.16
C VAL A 219 -7.66 18.71 14.38
N GLY A 220 -6.90 17.81 15.01
CA GLY A 220 -5.74 17.18 14.40
C GLY A 220 -5.34 15.85 15.03
N VAL A 221 -4.55 15.06 14.30
CA VAL A 221 -3.92 13.83 14.77
C VAL A 221 -2.44 13.88 14.40
N ASN A 222 -1.56 13.79 15.40
CA ASN A 222 -0.11 13.97 15.29
C ASN A 222 0.29 15.22 14.49
N GLY A 223 -0.39 16.35 14.73
CA GLY A 223 -0.17 17.60 14.01
C GLY A 223 -0.74 17.65 12.58
N MET A 224 -1.35 16.58 12.07
CA MET A 224 -2.08 16.62 10.80
C MET A 224 -3.51 17.12 11.04
N PRO A 225 -3.93 18.22 10.39
CA PRO A 225 -5.27 18.76 10.56
C PRO A 225 -6.31 17.81 9.97
N ILE A 226 -7.44 17.63 10.65
CA ILE A 226 -8.56 16.79 10.21
C ILE A 226 -9.74 17.69 9.83
N GLN A 227 -9.85 18.03 8.54
CA GLN A 227 -10.97 18.83 8.02
C GLN A 227 -12.05 18.00 7.34
N SER A 228 -11.70 16.75 7.01
CA SER A 228 -12.55 15.78 6.33
C SER A 228 -12.33 14.36 6.87
N TRP A 229 -13.25 13.45 6.58
CA TRP A 229 -13.11 12.03 6.96
C TRP A 229 -11.94 11.39 6.22
N SER A 230 -11.70 11.78 4.97
CA SER A 230 -10.52 11.38 4.21
C SER A 230 -9.22 11.82 4.87
N ASP A 231 -9.17 12.99 5.52
CA ASP A 231 -7.99 13.41 6.27
C ASP A 231 -7.77 12.51 7.49
N GLY A 232 -8.85 12.11 8.16
CA GLY A 232 -8.79 11.14 9.26
C GLY A 232 -8.22 9.80 8.83
N VAL A 233 -8.70 9.24 7.72
CA VAL A 233 -8.19 7.98 7.15
C VAL A 233 -6.74 8.14 6.70
N ASN A 234 -6.39 9.23 6.01
CA ASN A 234 -5.02 9.50 5.57
C ASN A 234 -4.07 9.68 6.75
N ALA A 235 -4.50 10.38 7.80
CA ALA A 235 -3.73 10.54 9.01
C ALA A 235 -3.47 9.17 9.64
N PHE A 236 -4.50 8.33 9.77
CA PHE A 236 -4.35 6.97 10.26
C PHE A 236 -3.35 6.15 9.42
N LEU A 237 -3.52 6.11 8.09
CA LEU A 237 -2.64 5.34 7.19
C LEU A 237 -1.17 5.75 7.28
N LYS A 238 -0.89 7.04 7.55
CA LYS A 238 0.46 7.57 7.77
C LYS A 238 1.01 7.25 9.15
N LEU A 239 0.13 7.12 10.15
CA LEU A 239 0.51 6.96 11.55
C LEU A 239 0.46 5.52 12.04
N ARG A 240 -0.12 4.59 11.27
CA ARG A 240 -0.23 3.17 11.65
C ARG A 240 1.12 2.50 11.96
N THR A 241 2.24 3.04 11.49
CA THR A 241 3.58 2.54 11.82
C THR A 241 4.16 3.16 13.08
N LYS A 242 3.52 4.19 13.64
CA LYS A 242 3.94 4.87 14.85
C LYS A 242 3.26 4.25 16.05
N ARG A 243 4.05 3.95 17.08
CA ARG A 243 3.53 3.47 18.36
C ARG A 243 2.86 4.56 19.19
N LEU A 244 3.19 5.83 18.96
CA LEU A 244 2.63 6.95 19.70
C LEU A 244 1.74 7.80 18.80
N LEU A 245 0.47 7.90 19.18
CA LEU A 245 -0.51 8.78 18.57
C LEU A 245 -0.90 9.87 19.56
N TRP A 246 -1.12 11.09 19.09
CA TRP A 246 -1.74 12.14 19.88
C TRP A 246 -2.80 12.86 19.08
N VAL A 247 -3.90 13.17 19.75
CA VAL A 247 -5.07 13.80 19.15
C VAL A 247 -5.26 15.16 19.79
N ASP A 248 -5.30 16.19 18.94
CA ASP A 248 -5.55 17.56 19.34
C ASP A 248 -7.08 17.79 19.35
N VAL A 249 -7.61 18.03 20.55
CA VAL A 249 -9.05 18.14 20.81
C VAL A 249 -9.38 19.51 21.39
N VAL A 250 -10.49 20.10 20.98
CA VAL A 250 -11.05 21.29 21.63
C VAL A 250 -12.23 20.86 22.48
N ARG A 251 -12.09 21.05 23.79
CA ARG A 251 -13.08 20.69 24.80
C ARG A 251 -13.56 21.94 25.49
N ARG A 252 -14.85 22.27 25.33
CA ARG A 252 -15.47 23.48 25.91
C ARG A 252 -14.69 24.78 25.58
N GLY A 253 -14.11 24.84 24.38
CA GLY A 253 -13.31 25.98 23.90
C GLY A 253 -11.84 25.98 24.35
N GLY A 254 -11.43 25.07 25.22
CA GLY A 254 -10.01 24.87 25.59
C GLY A 254 -9.36 23.77 24.74
N ALA A 255 -8.13 23.99 24.32
CA ALA A 255 -7.33 22.94 23.69
C ALA A 255 -6.90 21.89 24.73
N VAL A 256 -7.09 20.62 24.39
CA VAL A 256 -6.75 19.44 25.19
C VAL A 256 -6.08 18.46 24.24
N ARG A 257 -4.96 17.88 24.67
CA ARG A 257 -4.29 16.83 23.93
C ARG A 257 -4.60 15.48 24.59
N LEU A 258 -4.88 14.47 23.78
CA LEU A 258 -5.05 13.09 24.21
C LEU A 258 -3.93 12.25 23.59
N ASP A 259 -3.16 11.55 24.40
CA ASP A 259 -2.06 10.70 23.98
C ASP A 259 -2.48 9.22 24.04
N PHE A 260 -2.09 8.46 23.02
CA PHE A 260 -2.39 7.04 22.87
C PHE A 260 -1.10 6.28 22.53
N LEU A 261 -0.71 5.36 23.41
CA LEU A 261 0.38 4.42 23.16
C LEU A 261 -0.20 3.13 22.61
N LEU A 262 0.11 2.83 21.35
CA LEU A 262 -0.21 1.57 20.72
C LEU A 262 0.71 0.48 21.27
N VAL A 263 0.09 -0.54 21.86
CA VAL A 263 0.78 -1.68 22.44
C VAL A 263 0.39 -2.96 21.71
N ASP A 264 1.28 -3.94 21.76
CA ASP A 264 1.00 -5.27 21.23
C ASP A 264 -0.19 -5.90 22.00
N PRO A 265 -0.96 -6.81 21.36
CA PRO A 265 -2.13 -7.44 21.96
C PRO A 265 -1.83 -8.08 23.31
N GLY A 266 -2.71 -7.88 24.29
CA GLY A 266 -2.56 -8.40 25.66
C GLY A 266 -1.72 -7.51 26.58
N LEU A 267 -0.93 -6.58 26.06
CA LEU A 267 -0.14 -5.66 26.89
C LEU A 267 -0.95 -4.48 27.44
N ALA A 268 -2.13 -4.19 26.88
CA ALA A 268 -3.01 -3.13 27.40
C ALA A 268 -3.53 -3.46 28.81
N LYS A 269 -3.59 -4.74 29.17
CA LYS A 269 -4.07 -5.24 30.47
C LYS A 269 -3.08 -5.05 31.63
N ILE A 270 -1.82 -4.74 31.35
CA ILE A 270 -0.80 -4.65 32.40
C ILE A 270 -1.09 -3.38 33.23
N PRO A 271 -1.38 -3.50 34.54
CA PRO A 271 -1.61 -2.35 35.39
C PRO A 271 -0.47 -1.35 35.28
N SER A 272 -0.79 -0.06 35.21
CA SER A 272 0.20 1.01 35.08
C SER A 272 1.27 0.97 36.17
N ALA A 273 0.94 0.43 37.35
CA ALA A 273 1.86 0.26 38.48
C ALA A 273 2.97 -0.80 38.26
N ILE A 274 2.78 -1.75 37.35
CA ILE A 274 3.72 -2.87 37.09
C ILE A 274 4.48 -2.66 35.79
N ALA A 275 3.92 -1.88 34.86
CA ALA A 275 4.53 -1.66 33.57
C ALA A 275 5.82 -0.83 33.69
N ASP A 276 6.90 -1.37 33.13
CA ASP A 276 8.24 -0.78 33.00
C ASP A 276 8.18 0.73 32.69
N PRO A 277 9.03 1.58 33.30
CA PRO A 277 9.21 2.98 32.91
C PRO A 277 9.33 3.22 31.40
N LEU A 278 9.88 2.26 30.64
CA LEU A 278 9.95 2.30 29.17
C LEU A 278 8.58 2.22 28.47
N LEU A 279 7.55 1.79 29.18
CA LEU A 279 6.14 1.75 28.76
C LEU A 279 5.33 2.90 29.35
N ASN A 280 5.95 3.86 30.05
CA ASN A 280 5.23 5.03 30.52
C ASN A 280 5.06 6.02 29.37
N PRO A 281 3.86 6.14 28.77
CA PRO A 281 3.62 7.04 27.65
C PRO A 281 4.00 8.47 28.01
N THR A 282 3.87 8.90 29.26
CA THR A 282 4.20 10.27 29.66
C THR A 282 5.67 10.60 29.38
N VAL A 283 6.61 9.69 29.64
CA VAL A 283 8.04 9.93 29.39
C VAL A 283 8.35 9.98 27.89
N LEU A 284 7.79 9.04 27.11
CA LEU A 284 7.95 9.01 25.65
C LEU A 284 7.30 10.25 24.99
N VAL A 285 6.15 10.66 25.53
CA VAL A 285 5.41 11.85 25.11
C VAL A 285 6.20 13.10 25.43
N ASP A 286 6.76 13.24 26.63
CA ASP A 286 7.58 14.39 27.02
C ASP A 286 8.84 14.51 26.16
N GLN A 287 9.49 13.39 25.82
CA GLN A 287 10.63 13.35 24.90
C GLN A 287 10.26 13.77 23.47
N GLU A 288 9.11 13.33 22.96
CA GLU A 288 8.62 13.76 21.64
C GLU A 288 8.08 15.20 21.65
N LEU A 289 7.52 15.68 22.77
CA LEU A 289 7.08 17.06 22.97
C LEU A 289 8.25 18.04 22.97
N ALA A 290 9.37 17.67 23.59
CA ALA A 290 10.60 18.45 23.53
C ALA A 290 11.11 18.62 22.09
N ARG A 291 10.71 17.73 21.16
CA ARG A 291 11.06 17.81 19.74
C ARG A 291 10.02 18.54 18.89
N ALA A 292 8.74 18.48 19.27
CA ALA A 292 7.64 19.06 18.54
C ALA A 292 7.19 20.39 19.17
N GLU A 293 7.91 21.48 18.89
CA GLU A 293 7.31 22.80 19.08
C GLU A 293 6.05 22.87 18.20
N LEU A 294 4.89 23.23 18.77
CA LEU A 294 3.60 23.29 18.06
C LEU A 294 3.16 24.76 17.80
N PRO A 295 3.78 25.50 16.87
CA PRO A 295 3.39 26.88 16.53
C PRO A 295 1.92 27.06 16.10
N TRP A 296 1.29 26.04 15.51
CA TRP A 296 -0.01 26.20 14.85
C TRP A 296 -1.21 26.20 15.81
N LEU A 297 -1.11 25.63 17.01
CA LEU A 297 -2.17 25.65 18.02
C LEU A 297 -2.42 27.06 18.59
N LYS A 298 -1.40 27.93 18.56
CA LYS A 298 -1.56 29.37 18.84
C LYS A 298 -2.27 30.11 17.71
N ARG A 299 -2.29 29.55 16.49
CA ARG A 299 -2.82 30.17 15.26
C ARG A 299 -4.34 29.99 15.08
N THR A 300 -4.92 28.96 15.69
CA THR A 300 -6.33 28.56 15.50
C THR A 300 -7.30 29.07 16.56
N PHE A 301 -6.84 29.39 17.77
CA PHE A 301 -7.73 29.78 18.90
C PHE A 301 -7.42 31.15 19.53
N GLY A 302 -6.57 31.97 18.89
CA GLY A 302 -6.44 33.37 19.26
C GLY A 302 -7.78 34.09 19.10
N LYS A 303 -8.28 34.74 20.15
CA LYS A 303 -9.51 35.55 20.11
C LYS A 303 -9.44 36.47 18.88
N GLY A 304 -10.50 36.56 18.08
CA GLY A 304 -10.48 37.12 16.72
C GLY A 304 -9.83 38.50 16.51
N LYS A 305 -9.57 39.27 17.58
CA LYS A 305 -8.77 40.50 17.53
C LYS A 305 -7.28 40.26 17.25
N ASP A 306 -6.71 39.18 17.79
CA ASP A 306 -5.29 38.83 17.62
C ASP A 306 -4.98 38.29 16.22
N ARG A 307 -5.94 37.63 15.56
CA ARG A 307 -5.74 36.97 14.26
C ARG A 307 -5.46 37.96 13.11
N ARG A 308 -6.05 39.17 13.18
CA ARG A 308 -5.83 40.25 12.19
C ARG A 308 -4.47 40.91 12.37
N GLU A 309 -4.04 41.09 13.62
CA GLU A 309 -2.70 41.57 13.98
C GLU A 309 -1.62 40.54 13.61
N GLN A 310 -1.86 39.25 13.84
CA GLN A 310 -0.94 38.17 13.46
C GLN A 310 -0.73 38.08 11.95
N ARG A 311 -1.82 38.16 11.14
CA ARG A 311 -1.69 38.20 9.68
C ARG A 311 -0.95 39.44 9.18
N LYS A 312 -1.09 40.57 9.89
CA LYS A 312 -0.35 41.80 9.58
C LYS A 312 1.14 41.63 9.90
N ALA A 313 1.48 41.01 11.04
CA ALA A 313 2.85 40.70 11.42
C ALA A 313 3.52 39.68 10.50
N GLU A 314 2.81 38.62 10.10
CA GLU A 314 3.34 37.63 9.15
C GLU A 314 3.58 38.22 7.76
N ARG A 315 2.70 39.10 7.29
CA ARG A 315 2.91 39.82 6.03
C ARG A 315 4.13 40.72 6.09
N ALA A 316 4.32 41.44 7.20
CA ALA A 316 5.50 42.28 7.41
C ALA A 316 6.80 41.45 7.47
N LEU A 317 6.76 40.26 8.06
CA LEU A 317 7.92 39.34 8.11
C LEU A 317 8.27 38.78 6.72
N TRP A 318 7.27 38.45 5.90
CA TRP A 318 7.50 38.02 4.52
C TRP A 318 8.01 39.14 3.63
N GLU A 319 7.51 40.37 3.82
CA GLU A 319 8.03 41.55 3.14
C GLU A 319 9.50 41.79 3.52
N SER A 320 9.86 41.73 4.80
CA SER A 320 11.26 41.92 5.23
C SER A 320 12.19 40.80 4.73
N LEU A 321 11.74 39.55 4.71
CA LEU A 321 12.52 38.42 4.18
C LEU A 321 12.70 38.51 2.66
N SER A 322 11.69 39.03 1.95
CA SER A 322 11.80 39.24 0.50
C SER A 322 12.75 40.38 0.15
N GLU A 323 12.79 41.45 0.96
CA GLU A 323 13.75 42.55 0.81
C GLU A 323 15.17 42.09 1.12
N ALA A 324 15.37 41.33 2.20
CA ALA A 324 16.69 40.77 2.54
C ALA A 324 17.22 39.82 1.46
N TRP A 325 16.35 39.00 0.86
CA TRP A 325 16.72 38.10 -0.23
C TRP A 325 17.09 38.86 -1.52
N LEU A 326 16.43 39.98 -1.79
CA LEU A 326 16.76 40.87 -2.91
C LEU A 326 18.10 41.59 -2.69
N GLU A 327 18.41 42.02 -1.47
CA GLU A 327 19.71 42.62 -1.13
C GLU A 327 20.86 41.62 -1.22
N GLU A 328 20.66 40.37 -0.79
CA GLU A 328 21.69 39.31 -0.83
C GLU A 328 21.96 38.81 -2.27
N SER A 329 21.02 39.01 -3.20
CA SER A 329 21.18 38.69 -4.62
C SER A 329 21.87 39.79 -5.45
N GLY A 330 22.38 40.85 -4.79
CA GLY A 330 23.23 41.87 -5.40
C GLY A 330 24.49 41.26 -6.03
N ALA A 331 24.57 41.37 -7.35
CA ALA A 331 25.59 40.80 -8.20
C ALA A 331 27.01 41.31 -7.89
N ASN A 332 27.95 40.37 -7.71
CA ASN A 332 29.36 40.61 -8.03
C ASN A 332 29.53 40.32 -9.53
N GLU A 333 29.48 41.38 -10.34
CA GLU A 333 29.86 41.37 -11.75
C GLU A 333 31.37 41.65 -11.89
N ASP A 334 32.25 40.85 -11.27
CA ASP A 334 33.71 41.00 -11.46
C ASP A 334 34.40 39.67 -11.12
N GLU A 335 34.28 38.65 -11.97
CA GLU A 335 35.20 37.49 -11.98
C GLU A 335 35.04 36.71 -13.30
N GLU A 336 35.53 37.29 -14.39
CA GLU A 336 35.74 36.61 -15.68
C GLU A 336 37.25 36.49 -15.91
N GLU A 337 37.88 35.45 -15.35
CA GLU A 337 39.30 35.14 -15.58
C GLU A 337 39.50 33.71 -16.13
N ALA A 338 39.94 33.70 -17.38
CA ALA A 338 40.81 32.73 -18.08
C ALA A 338 40.58 31.21 -17.87
N LEU A 339 39.96 30.58 -18.87
CA LEU A 339 40.26 29.18 -19.23
C LEU A 339 40.57 29.06 -20.73
N GLU A 340 41.80 28.65 -20.99
CA GLU A 340 42.43 28.47 -22.30
C GLU A 340 41.76 27.37 -23.14
N ALA A 341 41.59 27.64 -24.44
CA ALA A 341 41.04 26.71 -25.41
C ALA A 341 42.13 25.78 -25.99
N PRO A 342 41.86 24.48 -26.20
CA PRO A 342 42.82 23.57 -26.83
C PRO A 342 42.90 23.71 -28.36
N GLU A 343 44.12 23.52 -28.86
CA GLU A 343 44.59 23.68 -30.24
C GLU A 343 43.88 22.81 -31.29
N ALA A 344 43.74 23.36 -32.50
CA ALA A 344 43.17 22.72 -33.68
C ALA A 344 44.21 21.86 -34.46
N PRO A 345 43.80 20.76 -35.11
CA PRO A 345 44.69 19.93 -35.92
C PRO A 345 45.00 20.53 -37.32
N PRO A 346 46.12 20.11 -37.97
CA PRO A 346 46.70 20.80 -39.12
C PRO A 346 45.99 20.53 -40.47
N ALA A 347 46.12 21.53 -41.35
CA ALA A 347 45.55 21.63 -42.68
C ALA A 347 46.10 20.61 -43.70
N VAL A 348 45.22 20.15 -44.59
CA VAL A 348 45.54 19.31 -45.76
C VAL A 348 45.79 20.20 -46.99
N ASP A 349 46.87 19.85 -47.68
CA ASP A 349 47.53 20.53 -48.80
C ASP A 349 46.78 20.32 -50.14
N PRO A 350 46.39 21.37 -50.92
CA PRO A 350 45.79 21.18 -52.25
C PRO A 350 46.74 21.63 -53.38
N LYS A 351 47.50 20.69 -53.95
CA LYS A 351 48.17 20.88 -55.25
C LYS A 351 47.43 20.12 -56.37
N LYS A 352 46.53 20.80 -57.07
CA LYS A 352 46.25 20.54 -58.49
C LYS A 352 45.58 21.77 -59.14
N PRO A 353 46.11 22.35 -60.24
CA PRO A 353 45.46 23.47 -60.90
C PRO A 353 44.29 22.98 -61.77
N PRO A 354 43.10 23.62 -61.72
CA PRO A 354 42.04 23.34 -62.66
C PRO A 354 42.26 24.07 -64.00
N PRO A 355 41.70 23.55 -65.11
CA PRO A 355 41.93 24.07 -66.45
C PRO A 355 41.25 25.43 -66.68
N GLN A 356 41.85 26.22 -67.56
CA GLN A 356 41.41 27.55 -67.96
C GLN A 356 39.94 27.56 -68.41
N ARG A 357 39.09 28.26 -67.65
CA ARG A 357 37.68 28.50 -67.99
C ARG A 357 37.56 29.77 -68.83
N THR A 358 36.73 29.68 -69.86
CA THR A 358 36.44 30.71 -70.87
C THR A 358 35.80 31.97 -70.27
N ASP A 359 35.93 33.09 -70.97
CA ASP A 359 35.55 34.45 -70.55
C ASP A 359 34.08 34.62 -70.11
N ALA A 360 33.19 33.69 -70.47
CA ALA A 360 31.81 33.66 -70.01
C ALA A 360 31.68 33.25 -68.54
N ALA A 361 32.51 32.30 -68.07
CA ALA A 361 32.50 31.83 -66.68
C ALA A 361 33.12 32.86 -65.72
N GLN A 362 34.04 33.70 -66.20
CA GLN A 362 34.62 34.78 -65.40
C GLN A 362 33.63 35.90 -65.13
N ARG A 363 32.71 36.19 -66.06
CA ARG A 363 31.66 37.20 -65.86
C ARG A 363 30.58 36.73 -64.88
N GLU A 364 30.20 35.46 -64.89
CA GLU A 364 29.29 34.92 -63.86
C GLU A 364 29.97 34.82 -62.50
N ALA A 365 31.25 34.43 -62.44
CA ALA A 365 32.01 34.39 -61.19
C ALA A 365 32.19 35.79 -60.57
N ALA A 366 32.39 36.83 -61.39
CA ALA A 366 32.48 38.21 -60.90
C ALA A 366 31.13 38.71 -60.34
N LYS A 367 30.01 38.35 -60.98
CA LYS A 367 28.67 38.71 -60.52
C LYS A 367 28.29 37.97 -59.23
N ALA A 368 28.66 36.68 -59.13
CA ALA A 368 28.48 35.89 -57.91
C ALA A 368 29.36 36.39 -56.75
N ALA A 369 30.57 36.90 -57.03
CA ALA A 369 31.44 37.50 -56.03
C ALA A 369 30.87 38.83 -55.50
N GLU A 370 30.28 39.67 -56.36
CA GLU A 370 29.65 40.92 -55.94
C GLU A 370 28.38 40.69 -55.10
N GLU A 371 27.58 39.67 -55.42
CA GLU A 371 26.44 39.25 -54.59
C GLU A 371 26.89 38.65 -53.25
N ALA A 372 27.94 37.83 -53.23
CA ALA A 372 28.49 37.27 -52.00
C ALA A 372 29.06 38.36 -51.06
N GLU A 373 29.64 39.44 -51.62
CA GLU A 373 30.14 40.56 -50.81
C GLU A 373 29.00 41.42 -50.23
N LYS A 374 27.88 41.57 -50.96
CA LYS A 374 26.66 42.22 -50.45
C LYS A 374 26.01 41.41 -49.33
N ASP A 375 25.99 40.08 -49.41
CA ASP A 375 25.45 39.23 -48.34
C ASP A 375 26.35 39.17 -47.11
N LYS A 376 27.68 39.25 -47.29
CA LYS A 376 28.61 39.32 -46.15
C LYS A 376 28.43 40.60 -45.33
N LYS A 377 28.20 41.75 -45.98
CA LYS A 377 27.88 43.02 -45.30
C LYS A 377 26.49 43.05 -44.66
N ARG A 378 25.55 42.19 -45.06
CA ARG A 378 24.24 42.02 -44.41
C ARG A 378 24.27 41.06 -43.20
N GLY A 379 25.31 40.24 -43.07
CA GLY A 379 25.43 39.19 -42.05
C GLY A 379 26.14 39.59 -40.76
N GLU A 380 26.96 40.64 -40.74
CA GLU A 380 27.82 41.01 -39.59
C GLU A 380 27.08 41.54 -38.34
N GLY A 381 25.74 41.62 -38.36
CA GLY A 381 24.92 42.05 -37.23
C GLY A 381 24.07 40.98 -36.54
N ARG A 382 24.04 39.73 -37.03
CA ARG A 382 23.21 38.67 -36.44
C ARG A 382 24.07 37.69 -35.66
N ARG A 383 24.06 37.82 -34.33
CA ARG A 383 24.57 36.80 -33.42
C ARG A 383 23.98 35.44 -33.81
N PRO A 384 24.79 34.36 -33.91
CA PRO A 384 24.26 33.03 -34.14
C PRO A 384 23.23 32.69 -33.05
N PRO A 385 22.11 32.03 -33.38
CA PRO A 385 21.16 31.58 -32.36
C PRO A 385 21.93 30.72 -31.36
N PRO A 386 21.70 30.89 -30.05
CA PRO A 386 22.41 30.14 -29.03
C PRO A 386 22.24 28.65 -29.32
N LEU A 387 23.37 27.93 -29.36
CA LEU A 387 23.42 26.48 -29.53
C LEU A 387 22.38 25.86 -28.60
N THR A 388 21.34 25.25 -29.19
CA THR A 388 20.29 24.57 -28.45
C THR A 388 20.96 23.52 -27.56
N ARG A 389 20.79 23.68 -26.25
CA ARG A 389 21.33 22.72 -25.27
C ARG A 389 20.87 21.31 -25.70
N PRO A 390 21.77 20.31 -25.72
CA PRO A 390 21.38 18.94 -26.02
C PRO A 390 20.25 18.54 -25.07
N PRO A 391 19.24 17.81 -25.55
CA PRO A 391 18.12 17.40 -24.71
C PRO A 391 18.67 16.71 -23.46
N PRO A 392 18.12 17.01 -22.26
CA PRO A 392 18.59 16.39 -21.03
C PRO A 392 18.55 14.87 -21.21
N ARG A 393 19.65 14.19 -20.87
CA ARG A 393 19.70 12.72 -20.90
C ARG A 393 18.49 12.21 -20.11
N PRO A 394 17.71 11.26 -20.65
CA PRO A 394 16.57 10.71 -19.91
C PRO A 394 17.08 10.19 -18.58
N ARG A 395 16.49 10.66 -17.48
CA ARG A 395 16.87 10.20 -16.14
C ARG A 395 16.68 8.68 -16.11
N PRO A 396 17.64 7.92 -15.53
CA PRO A 396 17.44 6.50 -15.33
C PRO A 396 16.12 6.31 -14.57
N LEU A 397 15.18 5.57 -15.17
CA LEU A 397 13.91 5.25 -14.53
C LEU A 397 14.24 4.48 -13.25
N MET A 398 13.87 5.05 -12.10
CA MET A 398 13.99 4.34 -10.84
C MET A 398 13.21 3.03 -10.95
N PRO A 399 13.78 1.90 -10.49
CA PRO A 399 13.04 0.65 -10.50
C PRO A 399 11.76 0.81 -9.67
N PRO A 400 10.64 0.20 -10.09
CA PRO A 400 9.41 0.24 -9.32
C PRO A 400 9.66 -0.37 -7.94
N LEU A 401 9.16 0.28 -6.89
CA LEU A 401 9.24 -0.23 -5.52
C LEU A 401 8.54 -1.60 -5.43
N PRO A 402 9.00 -2.52 -4.58
CA PRO A 402 8.25 -3.76 -4.32
C PRO A 402 6.89 -3.47 -3.66
N ILE A 403 5.96 -4.42 -3.75
CA ILE A 403 4.79 -4.47 -2.88
C ILE A 403 5.20 -5.30 -1.66
N GLU A 404 5.12 -4.71 -0.47
CA GLU A 404 5.42 -5.40 0.80
C GLU A 404 4.17 -5.44 1.68
N ARG A 405 3.84 -6.61 2.23
CA ARG A 405 2.75 -6.80 3.20
C ARG A 405 3.24 -7.68 4.34
N ARG A 406 2.82 -7.38 5.56
CA ARG A 406 3.18 -8.12 6.77
C ARG A 406 1.94 -8.63 7.47
N LEU A 407 2.04 -9.80 8.05
CA LEU A 407 0.98 -10.48 8.79
C LEU A 407 1.59 -11.27 9.94
N VAL A 408 0.88 -11.38 11.07
CA VAL A 408 1.26 -12.27 12.16
C VAL A 408 0.21 -13.35 12.30
N LEU A 409 0.65 -14.61 12.29
CA LEU A 409 -0.19 -15.80 12.28
C LEU A 409 0.10 -16.64 13.52
N ALA A 410 -0.93 -17.19 14.15
CA ALA A 410 -0.77 -18.01 15.35
C ALA A 410 0.04 -19.32 15.16
N PRO A 411 -0.08 -20.06 14.03
CA PRO A 411 0.67 -21.29 13.81
C PRO A 411 2.17 -21.07 13.69
N PRO A 412 2.99 -22.12 13.95
CA PRO A 412 4.45 -22.06 13.77
C PRO A 412 4.84 -21.95 12.28
N PRO A 413 6.08 -21.54 11.95
CA PRO A 413 6.49 -21.28 10.57
C PRO A 413 6.32 -22.48 9.64
N ALA A 414 6.59 -23.70 10.12
CA ALA A 414 6.44 -24.92 9.34
C ALA A 414 4.99 -25.17 8.90
N GLU A 415 4.01 -24.82 9.75
CA GLU A 415 2.60 -24.94 9.42
C GLU A 415 2.17 -23.88 8.41
N VAL A 416 2.65 -22.64 8.58
CA VAL A 416 2.40 -21.56 7.59
C VAL A 416 3.02 -21.92 6.22
N TYR A 417 4.21 -22.50 6.21
CA TYR A 417 4.85 -23.01 4.99
C TYR A 417 4.01 -24.11 4.33
N ARG A 418 3.46 -25.03 5.12
CA ARG A 418 2.60 -26.11 4.64
C ARG A 418 1.39 -25.56 3.89
N LEU A 419 0.69 -24.60 4.50
CA LEU A 419 -0.43 -23.90 3.87
C LEU A 419 -0.02 -23.24 2.55
N LEU A 420 1.18 -22.64 2.50
CA LEU A 420 1.68 -21.91 1.33
C LEU A 420 2.07 -22.80 0.14
N THR A 421 2.34 -24.09 0.38
CA THR A 421 2.99 -24.96 -0.61
C THR A 421 2.17 -26.20 -1.00
N GLN A 422 1.31 -26.71 -0.12
CA GLN A 422 0.54 -27.94 -0.36
C GLN A 422 -0.78 -27.68 -1.08
N ALA A 423 -1.02 -28.38 -2.20
CA ALA A 423 -2.18 -28.10 -3.06
C ALA A 423 -3.56 -28.27 -2.43
N GLN A 424 -3.70 -29.21 -1.50
CA GLN A 424 -4.95 -29.40 -0.76
C GLN A 424 -5.27 -28.21 0.16
N ASP A 425 -4.25 -27.46 0.55
CA ASP A 425 -4.31 -26.37 1.53
C ASP A 425 -4.13 -24.99 0.89
N LEU A 426 -4.01 -24.90 -0.45
CA LEU A 426 -3.85 -23.62 -1.16
C LEU A 426 -5.18 -22.85 -1.18
N TRP A 427 -5.42 -22.15 -0.07
CA TRP A 427 -6.64 -21.40 0.25
C TRP A 427 -7.01 -20.27 -0.71
N TRP A 428 -6.09 -19.88 -1.59
CA TRP A 428 -6.20 -18.71 -2.45
C TRP A 428 -6.48 -19.06 -3.91
N CYS A 429 -6.72 -20.32 -4.23
CA CYS A 429 -7.13 -20.74 -5.58
C CYS A 429 -8.15 -21.89 -5.49
N GLN A 430 -8.88 -22.14 -6.58
CA GLN A 430 -9.87 -23.21 -6.65
C GLN A 430 -9.23 -24.56 -6.96
N LYS A 431 -8.20 -24.55 -7.83
CA LYS A 431 -7.47 -25.75 -8.23
C LYS A 431 -6.00 -25.41 -8.37
N ALA A 432 -5.16 -26.24 -7.74
CA ALA A 432 -3.72 -26.11 -7.83
C ALA A 432 -3.07 -27.42 -8.26
N THR A 433 -2.02 -27.28 -9.05
CA THR A 433 -0.97 -28.28 -9.19
C THR A 433 0.25 -27.73 -8.44
N PRO A 434 0.67 -28.33 -7.31
CA PRO A 434 1.73 -27.78 -6.48
C PRO A 434 3.10 -28.01 -7.13
N ALA A 435 4.08 -27.18 -6.77
CA ALA A 435 5.49 -27.42 -7.07
C ALA A 435 6.10 -28.24 -5.92
N ALA A 436 6.76 -29.36 -6.21
CA ALA A 436 7.32 -30.24 -5.18
C ALA A 436 8.78 -29.91 -4.85
N LYS A 437 9.52 -29.32 -5.79
CA LYS A 437 10.92 -28.92 -5.64
C LYS A 437 11.21 -27.59 -6.36
N VAL A 438 12.34 -26.99 -6.01
CA VAL A 438 12.88 -25.83 -6.75
C VAL A 438 13.05 -26.20 -8.23
N GLY A 439 12.63 -25.31 -9.11
CA GLY A 439 12.57 -25.49 -10.56
C GLY A 439 11.25 -26.07 -11.09
N ASP A 440 10.40 -26.64 -10.22
CA ASP A 440 9.08 -27.11 -10.64
C ASP A 440 8.13 -25.93 -10.91
N VAL A 441 7.17 -26.14 -11.81
CA VAL A 441 6.15 -25.15 -12.17
C VAL A 441 4.80 -25.54 -11.56
N ALA A 442 4.37 -24.79 -10.56
CA ALA A 442 3.01 -24.84 -10.03
C ALA A 442 2.04 -24.16 -10.99
N THR A 443 0.81 -24.66 -11.07
CA THR A 443 -0.29 -24.03 -11.83
C THR A 443 -1.46 -23.78 -10.90
N LEU A 444 -1.83 -22.51 -10.75
CA LEU A 444 -2.94 -22.05 -9.92
C LEU A 444 -4.09 -21.59 -10.83
N ARG A 445 -5.31 -22.06 -10.57
CA ARG A 445 -6.53 -21.66 -11.26
C ARG A 445 -7.53 -21.04 -10.29
N PHE A 446 -8.11 -19.91 -10.69
CA PHE A 446 -9.04 -19.13 -9.87
C PHE A 446 -10.48 -19.29 -10.37
N THR A 447 -11.42 -18.86 -9.55
CA THR A 447 -12.87 -18.99 -9.78
C THR A 447 -13.35 -18.18 -10.99
N ASP A 448 -12.67 -17.07 -11.30
CA ASP A 448 -12.91 -16.24 -12.48
C ASP A 448 -12.37 -16.85 -13.79
N GLY A 449 -11.83 -18.06 -13.73
CA GLY A 449 -11.22 -18.76 -14.85
C GLY A 449 -9.79 -18.32 -15.17
N SER A 450 -9.24 -17.34 -14.46
CA SER A 450 -7.85 -16.92 -14.62
C SER A 450 -6.89 -18.00 -14.12
N ALA A 451 -5.67 -17.97 -14.65
CA ALA A 451 -4.62 -18.91 -14.25
C ALA A 451 -3.27 -18.20 -14.11
N ILE A 452 -2.45 -18.71 -13.18
CA ILE A 452 -1.07 -18.28 -12.97
C ILE A 452 -0.18 -19.51 -12.92
N ARG A 453 0.95 -19.46 -13.60
CA ARG A 453 2.01 -20.48 -13.55
C ARG A 453 3.22 -19.90 -12.82
N LEU A 454 3.65 -20.61 -11.79
CA LEU A 454 4.67 -20.18 -10.84
C LEU A 454 5.80 -21.19 -10.83
N GLU A 455 7.01 -20.78 -11.16
CA GLU A 455 8.20 -21.61 -11.01
C GLU A 455 8.80 -21.41 -9.61
N ALA A 456 8.99 -22.49 -8.88
CA ALA A 456 9.59 -22.44 -7.54
C ALA A 456 11.06 -22.06 -7.63
N LEU A 457 11.44 -20.91 -7.04
CA LEU A 457 12.84 -20.46 -6.96
C LEU A 457 13.50 -20.91 -5.66
N VAL A 458 12.75 -20.85 -4.55
CA VAL A 458 13.22 -21.22 -3.20
C VAL A 458 12.08 -21.90 -2.48
N MET A 459 12.35 -23.03 -1.85
CA MET A 459 11.40 -23.74 -0.98
C MET A 459 12.10 -24.18 0.30
N ASP A 460 12.10 -23.29 1.29
CA ASP A 460 12.67 -23.52 2.62
C ASP A 460 11.53 -23.54 3.66
N PRO A 461 11.23 -24.70 4.26
CA PRO A 461 10.18 -24.86 5.28
C PRO A 461 10.29 -23.95 6.49
N ALA A 462 11.50 -23.55 6.87
CA ALA A 462 11.74 -22.79 8.09
C ALA A 462 11.71 -21.28 7.86
N GLU A 463 12.07 -20.81 6.66
CA GLU A 463 12.37 -19.39 6.44
C GLU A 463 11.66 -18.74 5.24
N ARG A 464 11.53 -19.43 4.10
CA ARG A 464 11.18 -18.71 2.86
C ARG A 464 10.62 -19.61 1.77
N VAL A 465 9.59 -19.09 1.10
CA VAL A 465 9.16 -19.60 -0.21
C VAL A 465 9.19 -18.48 -1.23
N ALA A 466 9.74 -18.74 -2.41
CA ALA A 466 9.77 -17.77 -3.50
C ALA A 466 9.45 -18.42 -4.83
N TRP A 467 8.67 -17.70 -5.63
CA TRP A 467 8.23 -18.10 -6.95
C TRP A 467 8.49 -17.02 -7.98
N ARG A 468 8.84 -17.43 -9.20
CA ARG A 468 8.81 -16.60 -10.40
C ARG A 468 7.50 -16.83 -11.13
N VAL A 469 6.83 -15.75 -11.50
CA VAL A 469 5.64 -15.85 -12.35
C VAL A 469 6.08 -16.10 -13.80
N VAL A 470 5.86 -17.31 -14.29
CA VAL A 470 6.18 -17.70 -15.67
C VAL A 470 5.11 -17.19 -16.64
N GLU A 471 3.85 -17.27 -16.22
CA GLU A 471 2.70 -16.91 -17.05
C GLU A 471 1.55 -16.50 -16.12
N ALA A 472 0.83 -15.43 -16.46
CA ALA A 472 -0.33 -14.96 -15.71
C ALA A 472 -1.34 -14.30 -16.63
N SER A 473 -2.63 -14.47 -16.33
CA SER A 473 -3.70 -13.76 -17.03
C SER A 473 -3.70 -12.24 -16.75
N LEU A 474 -3.10 -11.81 -15.64
CA LEU A 474 -2.97 -10.39 -15.29
C LEU A 474 -1.76 -9.77 -16.00
N SER A 475 -1.98 -8.65 -16.69
CA SER A 475 -0.90 -7.87 -17.31
C SER A 475 0.14 -7.44 -16.29
N GLY A 476 1.41 -7.49 -16.68
CA GLY A 476 2.54 -7.03 -15.85
C GLY A 476 3.00 -8.01 -14.77
N TRP A 477 2.33 -9.14 -14.57
CA TRP A 477 2.76 -10.16 -13.61
C TRP A 477 3.83 -11.10 -14.20
N THR A 478 3.84 -11.34 -15.50
CA THR A 478 4.85 -12.20 -16.14
C THR A 478 6.27 -11.71 -15.84
N ASN A 479 7.14 -12.62 -15.41
CA ASN A 479 8.50 -12.38 -14.93
C ASN A 479 8.63 -11.63 -13.58
N SER A 480 7.54 -11.41 -12.87
CA SER A 480 7.59 -10.91 -11.50
C SER A 480 8.04 -11.99 -10.51
N THR A 481 8.42 -11.60 -9.30
CA THR A 481 8.83 -12.52 -8.23
C THR A 481 7.95 -12.31 -7.01
N ILE A 482 7.38 -13.39 -6.50
CA ILE A 482 6.55 -13.40 -5.29
C ILE A 482 7.32 -14.19 -4.23
N ALA A 483 7.61 -13.58 -3.09
CA ALA A 483 8.29 -14.22 -1.98
C ALA A 483 7.50 -14.06 -0.68
N PHE A 484 7.50 -15.12 0.12
CA PHE A 484 6.96 -15.16 1.46
C PHE A 484 8.12 -15.47 2.40
N LEU A 485 8.39 -14.55 3.30
CA LEU A 485 9.41 -14.67 4.34
C LEU A 485 8.70 -15.04 5.64
N LEU A 486 9.09 -16.14 6.24
CA LEU A 486 8.56 -16.66 7.49
C LEU A 486 9.62 -16.43 8.57
N ARG A 487 9.21 -15.83 9.68
CA ARG A 487 10.07 -15.66 10.86
C ARG A 487 9.29 -16.07 12.11
N PRO A 488 9.89 -16.88 13.01
CA PRO A 488 9.35 -17.04 14.34
C PRO A 488 9.21 -15.67 15.02
N HIS A 489 8.06 -15.42 15.64
CA HIS A 489 7.78 -14.20 16.39
C HIS A 489 7.04 -14.57 17.68
N MET A 490 7.80 -14.76 18.76
CA MET A 490 7.31 -15.31 20.03
C MET A 490 6.69 -16.71 19.81
N THR A 491 5.43 -16.91 20.18
CA THR A 491 4.66 -18.15 19.93
C THR A 491 3.92 -18.14 18.59
N GLN A 492 4.17 -17.13 17.75
CA GLN A 492 3.49 -16.89 16.48
C GLN A 492 4.50 -16.86 15.33
N THR A 493 4.02 -16.69 14.10
CA THR A 493 4.83 -16.53 12.90
C THR A 493 4.58 -15.16 12.28
N SER A 494 5.64 -14.39 12.07
CA SER A 494 5.61 -13.21 11.22
C SER A 494 5.82 -13.63 9.77
N LEU A 495 4.82 -13.38 8.93
CA LEU A 495 4.84 -13.59 7.49
C LEU A 495 5.01 -12.23 6.79
N THR A 496 6.03 -12.10 5.95
CA THR A 496 6.23 -10.94 5.07
C THR A 496 6.11 -11.38 3.61
N LEU A 497 5.10 -10.86 2.92
CA LEU A 497 4.94 -11.00 1.48
C LEU A 497 5.67 -9.87 0.76
N VAL A 498 6.45 -10.25 -0.26
CA VAL A 498 7.16 -9.34 -1.16
C VAL A 498 6.82 -9.70 -2.61
N HIS A 499 6.28 -8.75 -3.37
CA HIS A 499 6.05 -8.89 -4.80
C HIS A 499 6.91 -7.87 -5.56
N GLU A 500 7.95 -8.36 -6.22
CA GLU A 500 8.95 -7.60 -6.96
C GLU A 500 8.74 -7.68 -8.46
N ARG A 501 9.27 -6.68 -9.18
CA ARG A 501 9.30 -6.63 -10.66
C ARG A 501 7.91 -6.70 -11.31
N LEU A 502 6.89 -6.17 -10.64
CA LEU A 502 5.56 -6.03 -11.22
C LEU A 502 5.61 -4.97 -12.33
N GLY A 503 5.58 -5.42 -13.59
CA GLY A 503 5.52 -4.59 -14.79
C GLY A 503 6.75 -3.70 -15.01
N LEU A 504 7.67 -4.11 -15.91
CA LEU A 504 8.71 -3.21 -16.45
C LEU A 504 8.14 -2.03 -17.26
N GLY A 505 6.84 -2.05 -17.60
CA GLY A 505 6.08 -0.93 -18.18
C GLY A 505 5.03 -0.34 -17.24
N GLY A 506 5.19 -0.56 -15.92
CA GLY A 506 4.20 -0.36 -14.86
C GLY A 506 3.36 0.91 -14.96
N THR A 507 2.15 0.77 -15.49
CA THR A 507 1.12 1.75 -15.22
C THR A 507 0.67 1.55 -13.76
N SER A 508 0.40 2.65 -13.06
CA SER A 508 -0.16 2.67 -11.68
C SER A 508 -1.31 1.67 -11.42
N PRO A 509 -2.23 1.37 -12.37
CA PRO A 509 -3.36 0.46 -12.16
C PRO A 509 -2.98 -0.99 -11.84
N ASP A 510 -2.00 -1.58 -12.52
CA ASP A 510 -1.63 -2.99 -12.32
C ASP A 510 -1.09 -3.23 -10.91
N ARG A 511 -0.29 -2.26 -10.42
CA ARG A 511 0.22 -2.26 -9.04
C ARG A 511 -0.92 -2.15 -8.03
N LEU A 512 -1.80 -1.17 -8.19
CA LEU A 512 -2.92 -0.99 -7.26
C LEU A 512 -3.81 -2.23 -7.20
N ARG A 513 -4.07 -2.86 -8.36
CA ARG A 513 -4.81 -4.11 -8.44
C ARG A 513 -4.09 -5.26 -7.74
N ALA A 514 -2.77 -5.39 -7.93
CA ALA A 514 -1.98 -6.41 -7.23
C ALA A 514 -1.96 -6.19 -5.70
N GLU A 515 -1.88 -4.94 -5.25
CA GLU A 515 -1.95 -4.60 -3.82
C GLU A 515 -3.31 -4.96 -3.20
N GLN A 516 -4.40 -4.69 -3.91
CA GLN A 516 -5.76 -5.06 -3.49
C GLN A 516 -5.92 -6.59 -3.42
N LEU A 517 -5.50 -7.31 -4.46
CA LEU A 517 -5.55 -8.77 -4.49
C LEU A 517 -4.76 -9.38 -3.34
N TRP A 518 -3.52 -8.92 -3.09
CA TRP A 518 -2.73 -9.43 -1.97
C TRP A 518 -3.36 -9.17 -0.61
N THR A 519 -3.99 -8.01 -0.43
CA THR A 519 -4.73 -7.70 0.80
C THR A 519 -5.84 -8.71 1.04
N LEU A 520 -6.66 -9.01 0.02
CA LEU A 520 -7.74 -9.99 0.12
C LEU A 520 -7.21 -11.41 0.38
N ARG A 521 -6.13 -11.83 -0.30
CA ARG A 521 -5.56 -13.18 -0.10
C ARG A 521 -4.96 -13.38 1.29
N LEU A 522 -4.33 -12.35 1.86
CA LEU A 522 -3.77 -12.40 3.22
C LEU A 522 -4.86 -12.37 4.30
N GLN A 523 -5.96 -11.65 4.07
CA GLN A 523 -7.15 -11.74 4.93
C GLN A 523 -7.74 -13.15 4.92
N SER A 524 -7.84 -13.77 3.74
CA SER A 524 -8.30 -15.16 3.60
C SER A 524 -7.38 -16.16 4.32
N LEU A 525 -6.05 -15.98 4.24
CA LEU A 525 -5.09 -16.79 5.01
C LEU A 525 -5.32 -16.65 6.52
N THR A 526 -5.57 -15.42 6.98
CA THR A 526 -5.86 -15.16 8.39
C THR A 526 -7.14 -15.87 8.84
N ALA A 527 -8.18 -15.85 8.01
CA ALA A 527 -9.43 -16.56 8.28
C ALA A 527 -9.25 -18.07 8.30
N LEU A 528 -8.50 -18.64 7.36
CA LEU A 528 -8.15 -20.06 7.34
C LEU A 528 -7.45 -20.48 8.63
N VAL A 529 -6.44 -19.72 9.04
CA VAL A 529 -5.67 -20.01 10.25
C VAL A 529 -6.52 -19.91 11.51
N ARG A 530 -7.41 -18.92 11.59
CA ARG A 530 -8.24 -18.69 12.79
C ARG A 530 -9.45 -19.61 12.89
N PHE A 531 -10.07 -19.93 11.78
CA PHE A 531 -11.39 -20.57 11.74
C PHE A 531 -11.41 -21.90 10.99
N GLY A 532 -10.27 -22.35 10.46
CA GLY A 532 -10.17 -23.55 9.62
C GLY A 532 -10.78 -23.40 8.22
N ALA A 533 -11.31 -22.22 7.88
CA ALA A 533 -11.96 -21.95 6.60
C ALA A 533 -11.48 -20.62 6.02
N GLY A 534 -10.71 -20.70 4.93
CA GLY A 534 -10.40 -19.56 4.07
C GLY A 534 -11.47 -19.35 3.01
N GLN A 535 -11.55 -18.16 2.43
CA GLN A 535 -12.34 -17.92 1.22
C GLN A 535 -11.41 -18.00 0.00
N PRO A 536 -11.54 -19.03 -0.86
CA PRO A 536 -10.89 -19.02 -2.17
C PRO A 536 -11.60 -17.98 -3.02
N GLY A 537 -11.07 -16.75 -3.02
CA GLY A 537 -11.53 -15.67 -3.89
C GLY A 537 -11.17 -15.86 -5.35
#